data_AF-A0A7V3I3U0-F1
#
_entry.id   AF-A0A7V3I3U0-F1
#
_cell.length_a   1.000
_cell.length_b   1.000
_cell.length_c   1.000
_cell.angle_alpha   90.00
_cell.angle_beta   90.00
_cell.angle_gamma   90.00
#
_symmetry.space_group_name_H-M   'P 1'
#
loop_
_entity.id
_entity.type
_entity.pdbx_description
1 polymer ?
#
loop_
_entity_poly.entity_id
_entity_poly.type
_entity_poly.pdbx_seq_one_letter_code
_entity_poly.pdbx_strand_id
1 'polypeptide(L)'
;MDANEARSLFLRAYRDSDSRFYDLALRNSYFMADIATDHSRDVIHYHNDSAEWRAFSLIYQRFSGMVLGYVETGDYYLLETAQAVARNYMSHHLQNWPRRGIGRDADPLNGFAILWDYTGAEEYFEFAREFARHIALTIDKDGSYLSGAGVGPQMGCNALPGTPWNGGHLLNGFVEYAMRAPDVPTSWLESVGRGLRHIYDMLDEQGGFMPAASGFVGRTHWYLACRLGDPELIERTRKLMDNILVDANDPARKTPVFTGPSAHHMNNYADYLIFYEATKDTLPRTSP
;
A
#
# COMPACT_ATOMS: atom_id res chain seq x y z
N MET A 1 2.77 -11.56 -12.51
CA MET A 1 3.47 -10.27 -12.39
C MET A 1 2.42 -9.24 -12.02
N ASP A 2 2.61 -8.54 -10.91
CA ASP A 2 1.72 -7.48 -10.39
C ASP A 2 2.29 -6.12 -10.81
N ALA A 3 1.47 -5.11 -11.11
CA ALA A 3 1.97 -3.78 -11.47
C ALA A 3 2.69 -3.03 -10.34
N ASN A 4 2.51 -3.44 -9.07
CA ASN A 4 3.39 -2.95 -8.00
C ASN A 4 4.80 -3.53 -8.07
N GLU A 5 5.01 -4.61 -8.82
CA GLU A 5 6.31 -5.26 -8.95
C GLU A 5 7.32 -4.35 -9.64
N ALA A 6 6.94 -3.67 -10.73
CA ALA A 6 7.77 -2.65 -11.37
C ALA A 6 8.25 -1.57 -10.38
N ARG A 7 7.35 -1.01 -9.56
CA ARG A 7 7.73 -0.03 -8.52
C ARG A 7 8.76 -0.60 -7.56
N SER A 8 8.49 -1.79 -7.01
CA SER A 8 9.41 -2.47 -6.09
C SER A 8 10.76 -2.78 -6.74
N LEU A 9 10.79 -3.09 -8.03
CA LEU A 9 12.01 -3.37 -8.79
C LEU A 9 12.80 -2.09 -9.08
N PHE A 10 12.16 -0.98 -9.45
CA PHE A 10 12.84 0.31 -9.62
C PHE A 10 13.51 0.78 -8.32
N LEU A 11 12.78 0.73 -7.20
CA LEU A 11 13.34 1.11 -5.90
C LEU A 11 14.52 0.22 -5.51
N ARG A 12 14.43 -1.08 -5.79
CA ARG A 12 15.53 -2.01 -5.56
C ARG A 12 16.73 -1.71 -6.47
N ALA A 13 16.49 -1.41 -7.75
CA ALA A 13 17.54 -1.06 -8.69
C ALA A 13 18.32 0.17 -8.22
N TYR A 14 17.60 1.20 -7.75
CA TYR A 14 18.20 2.40 -7.18
C TYR A 14 19.02 2.10 -5.92
N ARG A 15 18.42 1.38 -4.96
CA ARG A 15 19.06 1.05 -3.68
C ARG A 15 20.31 0.19 -3.85
N ASP A 16 20.20 -0.88 -4.63
CA ASP A 16 21.26 -1.88 -4.81
C ASP A 16 22.27 -1.45 -5.90
N SER A 17 21.98 -0.36 -6.63
CA SER A 17 22.74 0.07 -7.81
C SER A 17 22.94 -1.07 -8.83
N ASP A 18 21.91 -1.91 -9.01
CA ASP A 18 21.97 -3.10 -9.85
C ASP A 18 21.05 -2.95 -11.08
N SER A 19 21.68 -2.78 -12.24
CA SER A 19 20.99 -2.54 -13.52
C SER A 19 20.07 -3.69 -13.95
N ARG A 20 20.27 -4.91 -13.43
CA ARG A 20 19.39 -6.04 -13.76
C ARG A 20 17.98 -5.83 -13.22
N PHE A 21 17.85 -5.22 -12.04
CA PHE A 21 16.52 -4.89 -11.50
C PHE A 21 15.89 -3.74 -12.27
N TYR A 22 16.68 -2.79 -12.76
CA TYR A 22 16.19 -1.72 -13.62
C TYR A 22 15.61 -2.28 -14.92
N ASP A 23 16.35 -3.15 -15.61
CA ASP A 23 15.90 -3.79 -16.86
C ASP A 23 14.61 -4.61 -16.64
N LEU A 24 14.52 -5.33 -15.52
CA LEU A 24 13.32 -6.07 -15.14
C LEU A 24 12.14 -5.15 -14.83
N ALA A 25 12.38 -4.05 -14.10
CA ALA A 25 11.36 -3.06 -13.77
C ALA A 25 10.78 -2.44 -15.05
N LEU A 26 11.64 -2.03 -15.98
CA LEU A 26 11.22 -1.41 -17.23
C LEU A 26 10.40 -2.37 -18.10
N ARG A 27 10.86 -3.63 -18.24
CA ARG A 27 10.09 -4.67 -18.94
C ARG A 27 8.73 -4.91 -18.29
N ASN A 28 8.66 -4.87 -16.97
CA ASN A 28 7.41 -5.04 -16.24
C ASN A 28 6.46 -3.84 -16.49
N SER A 29 6.97 -2.61 -16.51
CA SER A 29 6.15 -1.42 -16.83
C SER A 29 5.51 -1.51 -18.21
N TYR A 30 6.26 -1.89 -19.25
CA TYR A 30 5.71 -2.10 -20.59
C TYR A 30 4.80 -3.33 -20.66
N PHE A 31 5.14 -4.44 -20.00
CA PHE A 31 4.23 -5.59 -19.91
C PHE A 31 2.86 -5.20 -19.34
N MET A 32 2.85 -4.37 -18.30
CA MET A 32 1.60 -3.89 -17.70
C MET A 32 0.82 -2.97 -18.64
N ALA A 33 1.51 -2.07 -19.34
CA ALA A 33 0.88 -1.17 -20.29
C ALA A 33 0.33 -1.92 -21.52
N ASP A 34 1.14 -2.76 -22.17
CA ASP A 34 0.81 -3.39 -23.45
C ASP A 34 -0.08 -4.64 -23.33
N ILE A 35 0.22 -5.48 -22.34
CA ILE A 35 -0.34 -6.85 -22.28
C ILE A 35 -1.40 -6.95 -21.21
N ALA A 36 -1.14 -6.41 -20.02
CA ALA A 36 -2.09 -6.53 -18.92
C ALA A 36 -3.28 -5.56 -19.08
N THR A 37 -3.10 -4.44 -19.79
CA THR A 37 -4.17 -3.45 -19.97
C THR A 37 -4.99 -3.75 -21.21
N ASP A 38 -6.31 -3.93 -21.02
CA ASP A 38 -7.27 -3.90 -22.11
C ASP A 38 -7.60 -2.46 -22.44
N HIS A 39 -6.93 -1.95 -23.47
CA HIS A 39 -7.08 -0.60 -23.99
C HIS A 39 -8.48 -0.27 -24.56
N SER A 40 -9.37 -1.26 -24.71
CA SER A 40 -10.76 -0.95 -25.08
C SER A 40 -11.60 -0.48 -23.89
N ARG A 41 -11.14 -0.77 -22.67
CA ARG A 41 -11.85 -0.47 -21.42
C ARG A 41 -11.00 0.26 -20.40
N ASP A 42 -9.70 0.37 -20.64
CA ASP A 42 -8.68 0.90 -19.71
C ASP A 42 -8.68 0.15 -18.38
N VAL A 43 -8.62 -1.18 -18.47
CA VAL A 43 -8.71 -2.11 -17.33
C VAL A 43 -7.51 -3.02 -17.34
N ILE A 44 -6.88 -3.19 -16.19
CA ILE A 44 -5.86 -4.22 -16.00
C ILE A 44 -6.55 -5.57 -15.79
N HIS A 45 -6.30 -6.53 -16.68
CA HIS A 45 -6.74 -7.91 -16.56
C HIS A 45 -5.72 -8.74 -15.81
N TYR A 46 -6.22 -9.53 -14.87
CA TYR A 46 -5.42 -10.60 -14.29
C TYR A 46 -5.61 -11.87 -15.10
N HIS A 47 -4.57 -12.30 -15.80
CA HIS A 47 -4.53 -13.60 -16.44
C HIS A 47 -4.28 -14.69 -15.38
N ASN A 48 -5.15 -15.71 -15.30
CA ASN A 48 -5.06 -16.93 -14.46
C ASN A 48 -5.57 -16.93 -12.99
N ASP A 49 -6.15 -15.88 -12.40
CA ASP A 49 -6.45 -15.93 -10.93
C ASP A 49 -7.67 -16.77 -10.52
N SER A 50 -8.66 -16.97 -11.40
CA SER A 50 -9.50 -18.17 -11.44
C SER A 50 -10.48 -18.05 -12.61
N ALA A 51 -10.82 -19.18 -13.22
CA ALA A 51 -11.89 -19.22 -14.23
C ALA A 51 -13.30 -18.95 -13.65
N GLU A 52 -13.41 -18.82 -12.32
CA GLU A 52 -14.68 -18.67 -11.61
C GLU A 52 -15.02 -17.22 -11.28
N TRP A 53 -14.07 -16.30 -11.44
CA TRP A 53 -14.32 -14.88 -11.20
C TRP A 53 -15.12 -14.28 -12.37
N ARG A 54 -16.44 -14.42 -12.25
CA ARG A 54 -17.42 -13.97 -13.26
C ARG A 54 -17.72 -12.47 -13.20
N ALA A 55 -17.10 -11.74 -12.28
CA ALA A 55 -17.32 -10.31 -12.09
C ALA A 55 -16.02 -9.54 -12.39
N PHE A 56 -16.18 -8.42 -13.10
CA PHE A 56 -15.17 -7.36 -13.12
C PHE A 56 -14.81 -7.03 -11.68
N SER A 57 -13.54 -7.15 -11.32
CA SER A 57 -13.11 -6.87 -9.97
C SER A 57 -12.01 -5.82 -9.99
N LEU A 58 -12.14 -4.81 -9.12
CA LEU A 58 -11.16 -3.72 -8.95
C LEU A 58 -9.84 -4.17 -8.33
N ILE A 59 -9.49 -5.43 -8.53
CA ILE A 59 -8.35 -6.08 -7.91
C ILE A 59 -7.14 -5.80 -8.79
N TYR A 60 -6.03 -5.40 -8.16
CA TYR A 60 -4.74 -5.21 -8.82
C TYR A 60 -4.73 -4.18 -9.96
N GLN A 61 -5.66 -3.22 -9.99
CA GLN A 61 -5.52 -2.02 -10.83
C GLN A 61 -4.46 -1.08 -10.23
N ARG A 62 -3.22 -1.56 -10.23
CA ARG A 62 -2.03 -0.85 -9.81
C ARG A 62 -1.42 -0.27 -11.07
N PHE A 63 -1.14 1.02 -11.07
CA PHE A 63 -0.57 1.71 -12.23
C PHE A 63 0.71 2.48 -11.86
N SER A 64 1.13 2.39 -10.60
CA SER A 64 2.35 3.06 -10.09
C SER A 64 3.62 2.65 -10.86
N GLY A 65 3.75 1.38 -11.25
CA GLY A 65 4.86 0.89 -12.05
C GLY A 65 4.94 1.50 -13.45
N MET A 66 3.81 1.79 -14.08
CA MET A 66 3.77 2.49 -15.37
C MET A 66 4.22 3.94 -15.22
N VAL A 67 3.78 4.64 -14.16
CA VAL A 67 4.22 6.02 -13.90
C VAL A 67 5.73 6.10 -13.66
N LEU A 68 6.28 5.18 -12.87
CA LEU A 68 7.74 5.13 -12.66
C LEU A 68 8.49 4.77 -13.94
N GLY A 69 7.94 3.88 -14.78
CA GLY A 69 8.49 3.63 -16.10
C GLY A 69 8.57 4.90 -16.96
N TYR A 70 7.51 5.72 -16.95
CA TYR A 70 7.53 7.04 -17.60
C TYR A 70 8.59 7.97 -17.01
N VAL A 71 8.74 8.04 -15.68
CA VAL A 71 9.75 8.89 -15.04
C VAL A 71 11.16 8.51 -15.50
N GLU A 72 11.43 7.22 -15.66
CA GLU A 72 12.74 6.71 -16.07
C GLU A 72 13.03 6.87 -17.57
N THR A 73 12.01 6.86 -18.43
CA THR A 73 12.20 6.89 -19.90
C THR A 73 11.73 8.15 -20.61
N GLY A 74 10.83 8.92 -20.01
CA GLY A 74 10.09 10.01 -20.65
C GLY A 74 9.02 9.55 -21.65
N ASP A 75 8.70 8.26 -21.71
CA ASP A 75 7.73 7.72 -22.69
C ASP A 75 6.28 7.96 -22.25
N TYR A 76 5.62 8.93 -22.92
CA TYR A 76 4.25 9.31 -22.64
C TYR A 76 3.24 8.17 -22.78
N TYR A 77 3.53 7.12 -23.56
CA TYR A 77 2.64 5.96 -23.65
C TYR A 77 2.37 5.34 -22.27
N LEU A 78 3.41 5.19 -21.45
CA LEU A 78 3.29 4.63 -20.09
C LEU A 78 2.48 5.56 -19.17
N LEU A 79 2.70 6.88 -19.28
CA LEU A 79 1.96 7.87 -18.49
C LEU A 79 0.48 7.89 -18.88
N GLU A 80 0.17 8.04 -20.16
CA GLU A 80 -1.20 8.13 -20.67
C GLU A 80 -1.99 6.86 -20.31
N THR A 81 -1.38 5.69 -20.44
CA THR A 81 -1.99 4.42 -20.04
C THR A 81 -2.27 4.38 -18.53
N ALA A 82 -1.31 4.80 -17.69
CA ALA A 82 -1.51 4.86 -16.25
C ALA A 82 -2.65 5.82 -15.85
N GLN A 83 -2.73 6.98 -16.51
CA GLN A 83 -3.79 7.97 -16.29
C GLN A 83 -5.17 7.44 -16.70
N ALA A 84 -5.26 6.73 -17.83
CA ALA A 84 -6.50 6.11 -18.30
C ALA A 84 -7.01 5.06 -17.31
N VAL A 85 -6.13 4.14 -16.89
CA VAL A 85 -6.44 3.12 -15.87
C VAL A 85 -6.86 3.78 -14.55
N ALA A 86 -6.17 4.83 -14.10
CA ALA A 86 -6.51 5.54 -12.86
C ALA A 86 -7.92 6.16 -12.90
N ARG A 87 -8.29 6.82 -14.00
CA ARG A 87 -9.63 7.42 -14.17
C ARG A 87 -10.71 6.35 -14.23
N ASN A 88 -10.46 5.27 -14.96
CA ASN A 88 -11.40 4.16 -15.06
C ASN A 88 -11.59 3.46 -13.71
N TYR A 89 -10.50 3.23 -12.97
CA TYR A 89 -10.55 2.71 -11.59
C TYR A 89 -11.51 3.53 -10.73
N MET A 90 -11.34 4.85 -10.71
CA MET A 90 -12.16 5.72 -9.87
C MET A 90 -13.61 5.76 -10.31
N SER A 91 -13.87 5.75 -11.62
CA SER A 91 -15.23 5.65 -12.15
C SER A 91 -15.94 4.41 -11.60
N HIS A 92 -15.29 3.25 -11.67
CA HIS A 92 -15.84 2.01 -11.12
C HIS A 92 -15.95 2.04 -9.59
N HIS A 93 -14.92 2.50 -8.87
CA HIS A 93 -14.93 2.62 -7.41
C HIS A 93 -16.12 3.45 -6.93
N LEU A 94 -16.38 4.59 -7.58
CA LEU A 94 -17.46 5.52 -7.24
C LEU A 94 -18.87 4.97 -7.54
N GLN A 95 -18.98 3.99 -8.44
CA GLN A 95 -20.24 3.33 -8.77
C GLN A 95 -20.49 2.06 -7.93
N ASN A 96 -19.48 1.58 -7.21
CA ASN A 96 -19.52 0.31 -6.47
C ASN A 96 -20.21 0.44 -5.10
N TRP A 97 -21.54 0.58 -5.09
CA TRP A 97 -22.36 0.73 -3.88
C TRP A 97 -23.21 -0.51 -3.57
N PRO A 98 -23.48 -0.84 -2.28
CA PRO A 98 -22.94 -0.22 -1.07
C PRO A 98 -21.47 -0.60 -0.78
N ARG A 99 -20.67 0.36 -0.30
CA ARG A 99 -19.28 0.12 0.11
C ARG A 99 -19.22 -0.50 1.51
N ARG A 100 -19.21 -1.84 1.59
CA ARG A 100 -19.08 -2.57 2.86
C ARG A 100 -17.63 -2.76 3.31
N GLY A 101 -16.67 -2.62 2.40
CA GLY A 101 -15.24 -2.77 2.69
C GLY A 101 -14.39 -2.38 1.48
N ILE A 102 -13.11 -2.14 1.74
CA ILE A 102 -12.06 -1.97 0.74
C ILE A 102 -11.00 -3.03 1.00
N GLY A 103 -10.83 -3.91 0.03
CA GLY A 103 -9.85 -4.97 0.07
C GLY A 103 -8.43 -4.45 -0.14
N ARG A 104 -7.46 -5.20 0.40
CA ARG A 104 -6.04 -4.91 0.28
C ARG A 104 -5.62 -4.71 -1.18
N ASP A 105 -6.07 -5.60 -2.05
CA ASP A 105 -5.62 -5.68 -3.45
C ASP A 105 -6.22 -4.59 -4.33
N ALA A 106 -7.24 -3.91 -3.82
CA ALA A 106 -7.93 -2.80 -4.46
C ALA A 106 -7.45 -1.43 -3.91
N ASP A 107 -6.21 -1.30 -3.44
CA ASP A 107 -5.70 -0.01 -2.96
C ASP A 107 -4.94 0.77 -4.07
N PRO A 108 -5.54 1.77 -4.72
CA PRO A 108 -4.86 2.57 -5.73
C PRO A 108 -4.07 3.75 -5.14
N LEU A 109 -4.11 4.00 -3.82
CA LEU A 109 -3.71 5.30 -3.24
C LEU A 109 -2.28 5.69 -3.60
N ASN A 110 -1.35 4.73 -3.54
CA ASN A 110 0.03 4.95 -3.94
C ASN A 110 0.16 5.34 -5.42
N GLY A 111 -0.67 4.75 -6.28
CA GLY A 111 -0.72 5.12 -7.69
C GLY A 111 -1.21 6.54 -7.88
N PHE A 112 -2.31 6.94 -7.22
CA PHE A 112 -2.83 8.31 -7.30
C PHE A 112 -1.84 9.34 -6.76
N ALA A 113 -1.22 9.06 -5.61
CA ALA A 113 -0.21 9.92 -5.01
C ALA A 113 0.98 10.14 -5.95
N ILE A 114 1.51 9.08 -6.55
CA ILE A 114 2.62 9.17 -7.52
C ILE A 114 2.18 9.92 -8.79
N LEU A 115 0.98 9.65 -9.33
CA LEU A 115 0.48 10.42 -10.47
C LEU A 115 0.40 11.92 -10.15
N TRP A 116 -0.12 12.29 -8.98
CA TRP A 116 -0.15 13.68 -8.55
C TRP A 116 1.25 14.27 -8.40
N ASP A 117 2.17 13.58 -7.71
CA ASP A 117 3.55 14.05 -7.48
C ASP A 117 4.28 14.37 -8.80
N TYR A 118 4.07 13.56 -9.85
CA TYR A 118 4.79 13.70 -11.12
C TYR A 118 4.06 14.48 -12.20
N THR A 119 2.75 14.66 -12.09
CA THR A 119 1.97 15.41 -13.09
C THR A 119 1.46 16.76 -12.58
N GLY A 120 1.38 16.95 -11.27
CA GLY A 120 0.74 18.10 -10.63
C GLY A 120 -0.77 18.19 -10.89
N ALA A 121 -1.38 17.15 -11.47
CA ALA A 121 -2.80 17.18 -11.81
C ALA A 121 -3.65 16.91 -10.56
N GLU A 122 -4.36 17.94 -10.10
CA GLU A 122 -5.18 17.92 -8.88
C GLU A 122 -6.25 16.81 -8.88
N GLU A 123 -6.71 16.36 -10.05
CA GLU A 123 -7.66 15.25 -10.14
C GLU A 123 -7.17 13.99 -9.41
N TYR A 124 -5.87 13.70 -9.43
CA TYR A 124 -5.32 12.51 -8.78
C TYR A 124 -5.20 12.69 -7.27
N PHE A 125 -4.93 13.90 -6.79
CA PHE A 125 -4.99 14.20 -5.37
C PHE A 125 -6.42 14.07 -4.83
N GLU A 126 -7.39 14.55 -5.60
CA GLU A 126 -8.82 14.42 -5.30
C GLU A 126 -9.28 12.95 -5.29
N PHE A 127 -8.80 12.14 -6.24
CA PHE A 127 -9.02 10.70 -6.22
C PHE A 127 -8.43 10.04 -4.98
N ALA A 128 -7.21 10.41 -4.59
CA ALA A 128 -6.58 9.90 -3.39
C ALA A 128 -7.37 10.29 -2.13
N ARG A 129 -7.80 11.56 -2.02
CA ARG A 129 -8.63 12.05 -0.92
C ARG A 129 -9.92 11.26 -0.79
N GLU A 130 -10.63 11.07 -1.90
CA GLU A 130 -11.91 10.37 -1.90
C GLU A 130 -11.76 8.87 -1.59
N PHE A 131 -10.67 8.25 -2.04
CA PHE A 131 -10.39 6.87 -1.68
C PHE A 131 -10.00 6.73 -0.21
N ALA A 132 -9.14 7.62 0.31
CA ALA A 132 -8.75 7.67 1.72
C ALA A 132 -9.95 7.89 2.65
N ARG A 133 -10.89 8.76 2.28
CA ARG A 133 -12.18 8.93 2.96
C ARG A 133 -12.92 7.61 3.09
N HIS A 134 -13.00 6.86 1.99
CA HIS A 134 -13.71 5.59 1.98
C HIS A 134 -13.03 4.52 2.82
N ILE A 135 -11.68 4.46 2.84
CA ILE A 135 -10.96 3.58 3.78
C ILE A 135 -11.39 3.87 5.22
N ALA A 136 -11.32 5.14 5.63
CA ALA A 136 -11.68 5.55 6.98
C ALA A 136 -13.14 5.23 7.36
N LEU A 137 -14.06 5.27 6.38
CA LEU A 137 -15.47 4.94 6.58
C LEU A 137 -15.76 3.44 6.63
N THR A 138 -14.86 2.60 6.11
CA THR A 138 -15.01 1.13 6.12
C THR A 138 -14.39 0.44 7.33
N ILE A 139 -13.75 1.20 8.22
CA ILE A 139 -13.25 0.69 9.49
C ILE A 139 -14.35 0.81 10.53
N ASP A 140 -14.71 -0.32 11.14
CA ASP A 140 -15.77 -0.40 12.13
C ASP A 140 -15.40 0.32 13.44
N LYS A 141 -16.40 0.50 14.31
CA LYS A 141 -16.22 1.20 15.59
C LYS A 141 -15.26 0.47 16.54
N ASP A 142 -15.19 -0.85 16.45
CA ASP A 142 -14.25 -1.69 17.18
C ASP A 142 -12.87 -1.78 16.50
N GLY A 143 -12.68 -1.10 15.37
CA GLY A 143 -11.45 -1.15 14.58
C GLY A 143 -11.36 -2.34 13.63
N SER A 144 -12.34 -3.25 13.64
CA SER A 144 -12.39 -4.33 12.68
C SER A 144 -12.62 -3.80 11.26
N TYR A 145 -12.23 -4.59 10.27
CA TYR A 145 -12.38 -4.26 8.86
C TYR A 145 -12.51 -5.54 8.05
N LEU A 146 -13.15 -5.42 6.89
CA LEU A 146 -13.17 -6.48 5.90
C LEU A 146 -11.95 -6.36 5.00
N SER A 147 -11.35 -7.50 4.70
CA SER A 147 -10.29 -7.59 3.70
C SER A 147 -10.65 -8.58 2.60
N GLY A 148 -9.80 -8.68 1.59
CA GLY A 148 -10.03 -9.46 0.39
C GLY A 148 -9.62 -8.71 -0.85
N ALA A 149 -10.17 -9.18 -1.96
CA ALA A 149 -9.86 -8.69 -3.28
C ALA A 149 -11.09 -7.92 -3.81
N GLY A 150 -11.00 -6.58 -3.88
CA GLY A 150 -12.01 -5.72 -4.49
C GLY A 150 -12.55 -4.62 -3.58
N VAL A 151 -13.64 -3.97 -4.01
CA VAL A 151 -14.36 -2.92 -3.26
C VAL A 151 -15.86 -3.20 -3.28
N GLY A 152 -16.60 -2.79 -2.25
CA GLY A 152 -18.08 -2.74 -2.29
C GLY A 152 -18.74 -4.12 -2.35
N PRO A 153 -19.89 -4.31 -3.04
CA PRO A 153 -20.55 -5.61 -3.12
C PRO A 153 -19.69 -6.70 -3.78
N GLN A 154 -18.69 -6.33 -4.58
CA GLN A 154 -17.70 -7.26 -5.14
C GLN A 154 -16.80 -7.85 -4.04
N MET A 155 -16.62 -7.15 -2.92
CA MET A 155 -16.05 -7.78 -1.71
C MET A 155 -16.90 -8.96 -1.26
N GLY A 156 -18.23 -8.98 -1.46
CA GLY A 156 -19.08 -10.10 -1.05
C GLY A 156 -18.67 -11.47 -1.61
N CYS A 157 -17.92 -11.51 -2.72
CA CYS A 157 -17.39 -12.73 -3.30
C CYS A 157 -16.03 -13.17 -2.71
N ASN A 158 -15.29 -12.27 -2.05
CA ASN A 158 -13.93 -12.48 -1.54
C ASN A 158 -13.70 -11.84 -0.14
N ALA A 159 -14.76 -11.51 0.60
CA ALA A 159 -14.69 -10.80 1.87
C ALA A 159 -14.21 -11.77 2.94
N LEU A 160 -12.97 -11.58 3.33
CA LEU A 160 -12.35 -12.29 4.44
C LEU A 160 -12.28 -11.36 5.64
N PRO A 161 -12.37 -11.90 6.87
CA PRO A 161 -11.99 -11.14 8.06
C PRO A 161 -10.60 -10.52 7.86
N GLY A 162 -10.43 -9.28 8.32
CA GLY A 162 -9.14 -8.61 8.32
C GLY A 162 -8.07 -9.48 8.96
N THR A 163 -6.89 -9.51 8.36
CA THR A 163 -5.68 -10.09 8.96
C THR A 163 -4.66 -8.97 9.14
N PRO A 164 -3.73 -9.05 10.11
CA PRO A 164 -2.73 -8.00 10.33
C PRO A 164 -2.02 -7.55 9.05
N TRP A 165 -1.63 -8.52 8.22
CA TRP A 165 -1.00 -8.30 6.93
C TRP A 165 -1.89 -7.50 5.96
N ASN A 166 -3.16 -7.89 5.87
CA ASN A 166 -4.14 -7.24 5.02
C ASN A 166 -4.43 -5.79 5.43
N GLY A 167 -4.60 -5.55 6.73
CA GLY A 167 -4.82 -4.22 7.27
C GLY A 167 -3.62 -3.31 7.08
N GLY A 168 -2.40 -3.81 7.34
CA GLY A 168 -1.18 -3.01 7.17
C GLY A 168 -1.05 -2.45 5.76
N HIS A 169 -1.34 -3.26 4.74
CA HIS A 169 -1.36 -2.79 3.36
C HIS A 169 -2.45 -1.74 3.08
N LEU A 170 -3.68 -1.94 3.56
CA LEU A 170 -4.79 -1.00 3.36
C LEU A 170 -4.46 0.36 4.00
N LEU A 171 -3.92 0.35 5.22
CA LEU A 171 -3.55 1.57 5.94
C LEU A 171 -2.35 2.26 5.29
N ASN A 172 -1.45 1.51 4.61
CA ASN A 172 -0.26 2.08 4.00
C ASN A 172 -0.59 3.13 2.93
N GLY A 173 -1.55 2.84 2.05
CA GLY A 173 -2.04 3.81 1.08
C GLY A 173 -2.59 5.07 1.74
N PHE A 174 -3.35 4.92 2.84
CA PHE A 174 -3.91 6.06 3.57
C PHE A 174 -2.82 6.97 4.13
N VAL A 175 -1.76 6.40 4.70
CA VAL A 175 -0.65 7.18 5.26
C VAL A 175 0.13 7.91 4.18
N GLU A 176 0.34 7.29 3.02
CA GLU A 176 0.97 7.94 1.87
C GLU A 176 0.20 9.18 1.41
N TYR A 177 -1.13 9.11 1.41
CA TYR A 177 -1.98 10.28 1.21
C TYR A 177 -1.83 11.30 2.36
N ALA A 178 -1.92 10.85 3.61
CA ALA A 178 -1.88 11.72 4.80
C ALA A 178 -0.53 12.42 5.02
N MET A 179 0.56 11.92 4.42
CA MET A 179 1.86 12.61 4.37
C MET A 179 1.85 13.81 3.42
N ARG A 180 1.00 13.79 2.40
CA ARG A 180 0.83 14.85 1.39
C ARG A 180 -0.29 15.83 1.76
N ALA A 181 -1.28 15.36 2.51
CA ALA A 181 -2.45 16.12 2.94
C ALA A 181 -2.36 16.48 4.44
N PRO A 182 -1.76 17.63 4.83
CA PRO A 182 -1.63 17.99 6.24
C PRO A 182 -2.98 18.23 6.94
N ASP A 183 -4.03 18.50 6.18
CA ASP A 183 -5.39 18.82 6.59
C ASP A 183 -6.34 17.61 6.62
N VAL A 184 -5.80 16.38 6.61
CA VAL A 184 -6.62 15.17 6.78
C VAL A 184 -7.54 15.31 7.99
N PRO A 185 -8.87 15.11 7.83
CA PRO A 185 -9.81 15.22 8.94
C PRO A 185 -9.42 14.32 10.12
N THR A 186 -9.45 14.88 11.34
CA THR A 186 -9.13 14.13 12.57
C THR A 186 -9.96 12.86 12.70
N SER A 187 -11.24 12.90 12.33
CA SER A 187 -12.12 11.73 12.37
C SER A 187 -11.66 10.59 11.46
N TRP A 188 -10.97 10.90 10.35
CA TRP A 188 -10.40 9.87 9.47
C TRP A 188 -9.16 9.25 10.11
N LEU A 189 -8.28 10.09 10.67
CA LEU A 189 -7.10 9.65 11.43
C LEU A 189 -7.50 8.75 12.59
N GLU A 190 -8.52 9.14 13.36
CA GLU A 190 -9.05 8.34 14.48
C GLU A 190 -9.59 6.99 14.01
N SER A 191 -10.30 6.96 12.87
CA SER A 191 -10.78 5.70 12.29
C SER A 191 -9.65 4.77 11.89
N VAL A 192 -8.66 5.25 11.15
CA VAL A 192 -7.50 4.42 10.79
C VAL A 192 -6.65 4.05 12.02
N GLY A 193 -6.62 4.90 13.05
CA GLY A 193 -6.00 4.61 14.34
C GLY A 193 -6.68 3.46 15.09
N ARG A 194 -8.01 3.36 15.02
CA ARG A 194 -8.72 2.17 15.54
C ARG A 194 -8.37 0.91 14.75
N GLY A 195 -8.32 1.00 13.41
CA GLY A 195 -7.87 -0.12 12.57
C GLY A 195 -6.46 -0.57 12.91
N LEU A 196 -5.56 0.39 13.17
CA LEU A 196 -4.20 0.13 13.61
C LEU A 196 -4.14 -0.59 14.96
N ARG A 197 -4.88 -0.12 15.98
CA ARG A 197 -4.97 -0.82 17.27
C ARG A 197 -5.43 -2.27 17.09
N HIS A 198 -6.49 -2.48 16.32
CA HIS A 198 -7.01 -3.80 16.04
C HIS A 198 -5.97 -4.71 15.35
N ILE A 199 -5.15 -4.18 14.42
CA ILE A 199 -4.03 -4.92 13.84
C ILE A 199 -3.01 -5.34 14.90
N TYR A 200 -2.65 -4.45 15.83
CA TYR A 200 -1.74 -4.81 16.89
C TYR A 200 -2.33 -5.83 17.86
N ASP A 201 -3.61 -5.74 18.19
CA ASP A 201 -4.28 -6.71 19.05
C ASP A 201 -4.23 -8.11 18.43
N MET A 202 -4.51 -8.21 17.13
CA MET A 202 -4.35 -9.46 16.39
C MET A 202 -2.90 -9.96 16.32
N LEU A 203 -1.91 -9.06 16.21
CA LEU A 203 -0.50 -9.45 16.23
C LEU A 203 -0.10 -9.99 17.60
N ASP A 204 -0.53 -9.34 18.68
CA ASP A 204 -0.25 -9.77 20.05
C ASP A 204 -0.86 -11.14 20.34
N GLU A 205 -2.08 -11.40 19.88
CA GLU A 205 -2.72 -12.73 19.92
C GLU A 205 -1.92 -13.80 19.15
N GLN A 206 -1.19 -13.39 18.12
CA GLN A 206 -0.36 -14.26 17.28
C GLN A 206 1.11 -14.37 17.75
N GLY A 207 1.44 -13.85 18.95
CA GLY A 207 2.79 -13.89 19.51
C GLY A 207 3.65 -12.65 19.23
N GLY A 208 3.03 -11.54 18.79
CA GLY A 208 3.59 -10.19 18.75
C GLY A 208 4.43 -9.82 17.52
N PHE A 209 5.14 -10.77 16.90
CA PHE A 209 5.98 -10.49 15.72
C PHE A 209 5.83 -11.56 14.64
N MET A 210 5.52 -11.11 13.42
CA MET A 210 5.45 -11.96 12.23
C MET A 210 6.15 -11.24 11.08
N PRO A 211 7.37 -11.63 10.66
CA PRO A 211 8.17 -10.87 9.70
C PRO A 211 7.41 -10.39 8.45
N ALA A 212 6.57 -11.26 7.88
CA ALA A 212 5.76 -10.94 6.70
C ALA A 212 4.65 -9.91 6.95
N ALA A 213 4.03 -9.91 8.14
CA ALA A 213 3.01 -8.92 8.52
C ALA A 213 3.67 -7.64 9.06
N SER A 214 4.69 -7.78 9.90
CA SER A 214 5.48 -6.72 10.52
C SER A 214 6.17 -5.83 9.50
N GLY A 215 6.53 -6.40 8.33
CA GLY A 215 6.80 -5.63 7.13
C GLY A 215 5.72 -4.56 6.95
N PHE A 216 4.54 -4.88 6.40
CA PHE A 216 3.54 -3.87 5.93
C PHE A 216 3.13 -2.80 6.94
N VAL A 217 3.36 -3.10 8.21
CA VAL A 217 2.95 -2.38 9.40
C VAL A 217 3.99 -1.30 9.80
N GLY A 218 5.25 -1.38 9.35
CA GLY A 218 6.35 -0.52 9.86
C GLY A 218 6.25 1.00 9.59
N ARG A 219 6.16 1.44 8.32
CA ARG A 219 6.15 2.89 7.98
C ARG A 219 4.84 3.56 8.40
N THR A 220 3.76 2.91 7.98
CA THR A 220 2.39 3.38 8.09
C THR A 220 2.06 3.69 9.53
N HIS A 221 2.45 2.80 10.43
CA HIS A 221 2.01 2.89 11.80
C HIS A 221 2.82 3.90 12.58
N TRP A 222 4.11 4.09 12.24
CA TRP A 222 4.94 5.07 12.96
C TRP A 222 4.45 6.48 12.65
N TYR A 223 4.32 6.83 11.36
CA TYR A 223 3.76 8.14 10.97
C TYR A 223 2.36 8.34 11.55
N LEU A 224 1.46 7.35 11.43
CA LEU A 224 0.09 7.48 11.91
C LEU A 224 0.02 7.62 13.43
N ALA A 225 0.76 6.82 14.19
CA ALA A 225 0.80 6.90 15.65
C ALA A 225 1.33 8.27 16.11
N CYS A 226 2.40 8.77 15.46
CA CYS A 226 2.93 10.10 15.72
C CYS A 226 1.93 11.20 15.38
N ARG A 227 1.23 11.08 14.24
CA ARG A 227 0.23 12.06 13.79
C ARG A 227 -0.99 12.11 14.70
N LEU A 228 -1.38 10.96 15.26
CA LEU A 228 -2.44 10.85 16.26
C LEU A 228 -2.01 11.37 17.64
N GLY A 229 -0.71 11.42 17.91
CA GLY A 229 -0.18 11.73 19.25
C GLY A 229 -0.59 10.70 20.30
N ASP A 230 -0.85 9.47 19.87
CA ASP A 230 -1.35 8.39 20.73
C ASP A 230 -0.16 7.65 21.39
N PRO A 231 0.05 7.81 22.72
CA PRO A 231 1.26 7.29 23.36
C PRO A 231 1.34 5.76 23.35
N GLU A 232 0.20 5.07 23.43
CA GLU A 232 0.14 3.61 23.40
C GLU A 232 0.50 3.09 22.02
N LEU A 233 -0.10 3.66 20.97
CA LEU A 233 0.21 3.29 19.59
C LEU A 233 1.66 3.60 19.23
N ILE A 234 2.22 4.72 19.70
CA ILE A 234 3.62 5.07 19.50
C ILE A 234 4.52 3.99 20.10
N GLU A 235 4.26 3.56 21.34
CA GLU A 235 5.07 2.55 22.00
C GLU A 235 4.95 1.17 21.35
N ARG A 236 3.73 0.72 21.03
CA ARG A 236 3.50 -0.56 20.32
C ARG A 236 4.19 -0.56 18.95
N THR A 237 4.13 0.55 18.24
CA THR A 237 4.80 0.70 16.95
C THR A 237 6.31 0.72 17.07
N ARG A 238 6.85 1.43 18.06
CA ARG A 238 8.29 1.46 18.35
C ARG A 238 8.81 0.06 18.61
N LYS A 239 8.16 -0.68 19.51
CA LYS A 239 8.52 -2.07 19.84
C LYS A 239 8.53 -2.96 18.61
N LEU A 240 7.53 -2.82 17.74
CA LEU A 240 7.49 -3.56 16.48
C LEU A 240 8.67 -3.20 15.56
N MET A 241 8.95 -1.91 15.39
CA MET A 241 10.05 -1.44 14.53
C MET A 241 11.42 -1.90 15.04
N ASP A 242 11.62 -1.88 16.36
CA ASP A 242 12.83 -2.42 16.99
C ASP A 242 12.97 -3.92 16.74
N ASN A 243 11.88 -4.69 16.84
CA ASN A 243 11.90 -6.12 16.49
C ASN A 243 12.27 -6.34 15.01
N ILE A 244 11.73 -5.55 14.09
CA ILE A 244 12.07 -5.62 12.65
C ILE A 244 13.56 -5.33 12.44
N LEU A 245 14.12 -4.34 13.13
CA LEU A 245 15.53 -3.98 13.04
C LEU A 245 16.45 -5.10 13.56
N VAL A 246 16.11 -5.70 14.70
CA VAL A 246 16.85 -6.85 15.25
C VAL A 246 16.80 -8.01 14.25
N ASP A 247 15.60 -8.32 13.73
CA ASP A 247 15.34 -9.39 12.78
C ASP A 247 16.08 -9.18 11.44
N ALA A 248 16.16 -7.93 10.95
CA ALA A 248 16.85 -7.56 9.73
C ALA A 248 18.38 -7.63 9.82
N ASN A 249 18.92 -7.40 11.02
CA ASN A 249 20.36 -7.40 11.28
C ASN A 249 20.90 -8.78 11.72
N ASP A 250 20.05 -9.81 11.83
CA ASP A 250 20.47 -11.15 12.24
C ASP A 250 21.44 -11.79 11.22
N PRO A 251 22.73 -11.98 11.56
CA PRO A 251 23.73 -12.55 10.65
C PRO A 251 23.48 -14.03 10.35
N ALA A 252 22.66 -14.74 11.13
CA ALA A 252 22.29 -16.12 10.87
C ALA A 252 21.29 -16.27 9.72
N ARG A 253 20.56 -15.19 9.36
CA ARG A 253 19.71 -15.19 8.17
C ARG A 253 20.57 -15.12 6.91
N LYS A 254 20.61 -16.23 6.17
CA LYS A 254 21.26 -16.33 4.85
C LYS A 254 20.62 -15.47 3.76
N THR A 255 19.41 -14.99 4.00
CA THR A 255 18.67 -14.08 3.13
C THR A 255 18.13 -12.97 4.01
N PRO A 256 18.50 -11.71 3.77
CA PRO A 256 17.77 -10.59 4.35
C PRO A 256 16.27 -10.82 4.12
N VAL A 257 15.45 -10.57 5.14
CA VAL A 257 13.98 -10.77 5.16
C VAL A 257 13.30 -10.23 3.89
N PHE A 258 13.96 -9.30 3.21
CA PHE A 258 13.46 -8.46 2.12
C PHE A 258 14.18 -8.65 0.76
N THR A 259 14.88 -9.76 0.54
CA THR A 259 15.65 -9.98 -0.73
C THR A 259 15.22 -11.19 -1.56
N GLY A 260 14.29 -12.00 -1.06
CA GLY A 260 13.80 -13.18 -1.78
C GLY A 260 12.79 -12.85 -2.89
N PRO A 261 12.60 -13.75 -3.87
CA PRO A 261 11.56 -13.69 -4.91
C PRO A 261 10.16 -13.97 -4.34
N SER A 262 9.89 -13.49 -3.13
CA SER A 262 8.57 -13.48 -2.47
C SER A 262 8.35 -12.14 -1.76
N ALA A 263 9.38 -11.27 -1.76
CA ALA A 263 9.36 -9.93 -1.19
C ALA A 263 8.91 -8.86 -2.20
N HIS A 264 8.24 -9.23 -3.30
CA HIS A 264 7.80 -8.31 -4.36
C HIS A 264 6.89 -7.18 -3.84
N HIS A 265 6.21 -7.41 -2.72
CA HIS A 265 5.37 -6.42 -2.04
C HIS A 265 6.13 -5.65 -0.93
N MET A 266 7.39 -6.04 -0.62
CA MET A 266 8.16 -5.61 0.55
C MET A 266 9.49 -4.90 0.22
N ASN A 267 9.63 -4.24 -0.94
CA ASN A 267 10.89 -3.53 -1.26
C ASN A 267 10.96 -2.08 -0.78
N ASN A 268 9.87 -1.53 -0.24
CA ASN A 268 9.84 -0.14 0.23
C ASN A 268 10.54 0.06 1.60
N TYR A 269 11.04 -0.99 2.26
CA TYR A 269 11.41 -0.98 3.70
C TYR A 269 12.64 -0.18 4.09
N ALA A 270 13.65 -0.12 3.23
CA ALA A 270 14.96 0.45 3.58
C ALA A 270 14.86 1.95 3.88
N ASP A 271 14.08 2.69 3.09
CA ASP A 271 13.86 4.14 3.28
C ASP A 271 13.15 4.46 4.60
N TYR A 272 12.43 3.48 5.18
CA TYR A 272 11.61 3.69 6.36
C TYR A 272 12.31 3.34 7.67
N LEU A 273 13.23 2.37 7.65
CA LEU A 273 14.16 2.22 8.76
C LEU A 273 14.99 3.49 8.92
N ILE A 274 15.37 4.14 7.82
CA ILE A 274 16.06 5.44 7.86
C ILE A 274 15.17 6.51 8.50
N PHE A 275 13.90 6.63 8.09
CA PHE A 275 12.97 7.60 8.69
C PHE A 275 12.71 7.33 10.18
N TYR A 276 12.47 6.08 10.56
CA TYR A 276 12.29 5.67 11.96
C TYR A 276 13.55 5.95 12.79
N GLU A 277 14.71 5.50 12.35
CA GLU A 277 16.00 5.79 13.00
C GLU A 277 16.23 7.29 13.19
N ALA A 278 15.88 8.11 12.19
CA ALA A 278 16.02 9.56 12.25
C ALA A 278 15.02 10.24 13.21
N THR A 279 13.91 9.59 13.56
CA THR A 279 12.81 10.22 14.32
C THR A 279 12.49 9.55 15.66
N LYS A 280 12.99 8.34 15.93
CA LYS A 280 12.64 7.58 17.14
C LYS A 280 13.01 8.27 18.45
N ASP A 281 14.06 9.09 18.43
CA ASP A 281 14.58 9.82 19.59
C ASP A 281 14.08 11.28 19.66
N THR A 282 13.33 11.78 18.67
CA THR A 282 12.81 13.16 18.67
C THR A 282 11.45 13.30 19.35
N LEU A 283 10.79 12.17 19.65
CA LEU A 283 9.52 12.14 20.35
C LEU A 283 9.72 11.87 21.85
N PRO A 284 8.94 12.53 22.74
CA PRO A 284 9.07 12.32 24.17
C PRO A 284 8.90 10.83 24.49
N ARG A 285 9.89 10.26 25.17
CA ARG A 285 9.73 8.92 25.75
C ARG A 285 8.63 9.01 26.78
N THR A 286 7.56 8.26 26.58
CA THR A 286 6.61 7.97 27.65
C THR A 286 7.43 7.38 28.79
N SER A 287 7.50 8.10 29.91
CA SER A 287 8.20 7.58 31.08
C SER A 287 7.47 6.31 31.55
N PRO A 288 8.21 5.26 31.94
CA PRO A 288 7.61 4.01 32.40
C PRO A 288 6.73 4.19 33.64
#